data_AF-A0A7H2V6R8-F1
#
_entry.id   AF-A0A7H2V6R8-F1
#
_cell.length_a   1.000
_cell.length_b   1.000
_cell.length_c   1.000
_cell.angle_alpha   90.00
_cell.angle_beta   90.00
_cell.angle_gamma   90.00
#
_symmetry.space_group_name_H-M   'P 1'
#
loop_
_entity.id
_entity.type
_entity.pdbx_description
1 polymer ?
#
loop_
_entity_poly.entity_id
_entity_poly.type
_entity_poly.pdbx_seq_one_letter_code
_entity_poly.pdbx_strand_id
1 'polypeptide(L)'
;MKKQELIEKVTGWILAVTLYGTAVFYFVTKVLKITGDDLDAFVGLLGVGATLFGGYMAIYLFTDWREQKQFELEKEKLDKILENLGQLHTDIVFLRSDVMVLNKVSEDFTYYPKIAEKRNPEINKLLFEMFKDIKIYSVLAGNDELVDMYNIIEKICFLVFGLQEDFIKKEYRNYLECLYREKIEDKDNSIDYNRAYKMGEKLKLGSYILMLGINLKAKLTRKIIDQEGNIIFEESLTYLEYVDKVRDNLDEMMEYCAQKIKLN
;
A
#
# COMPACT_ATOMS: atom_id res chain seq x y z
N MET A 1 -25.47 -3.11 -2.91
CA MET A 1 -26.80 -3.61 -2.48
C MET A 1 -26.63 -5.08 -2.08
N LYS A 2 -27.15 -5.55 -0.93
CA LYS A 2 -26.82 -6.90 -0.44
C LYS A 2 -27.50 -7.96 -1.32
N LYS A 3 -26.83 -9.09 -1.57
CA LYS A 3 -27.29 -10.21 -2.44
C LYS A 3 -28.75 -10.64 -2.18
N GLN A 4 -29.23 -10.54 -0.94
CA GLN A 4 -30.61 -10.82 -0.54
C GLN A 4 -31.63 -9.80 -1.10
N GLU A 5 -31.33 -8.50 -1.10
CA GLU A 5 -32.25 -7.48 -1.64
C GLU A 5 -32.44 -7.61 -3.14
N LEU A 6 -31.40 -8.05 -3.87
CA LEU A 6 -31.48 -8.29 -5.31
C LEU A 6 -32.39 -9.50 -5.60
N ILE A 7 -32.22 -10.58 -4.83
CA ILE A 7 -33.07 -11.78 -4.96
C ILE A 7 -34.52 -11.44 -4.62
N GLU A 8 -34.78 -10.70 -3.54
CA GLU A 8 -36.13 -10.29 -3.13
C GLU A 8 -36.79 -9.35 -4.14
N LYS A 9 -36.05 -8.38 -4.71
CA LYS A 9 -36.59 -7.52 -5.76
C LYS A 9 -36.90 -8.32 -7.03
N VAL A 10 -35.97 -9.15 -7.50
CA VAL A 10 -36.16 -9.92 -8.74
C VAL A 10 -37.29 -10.94 -8.58
N THR A 11 -37.35 -11.68 -7.46
CA THR A 11 -38.46 -12.60 -7.19
C THR A 11 -39.79 -11.87 -7.00
N GLY A 12 -39.78 -10.69 -6.36
CA GLY A 12 -40.96 -9.83 -6.23
C GLY A 12 -41.51 -9.33 -7.56
N TRP A 13 -40.63 -8.90 -8.48
CA TRP A 13 -41.02 -8.49 -9.83
C TRP A 13 -41.55 -9.66 -10.67
N ILE A 14 -40.92 -10.84 -10.58
CA ILE A 14 -41.40 -12.05 -11.27
C ILE A 14 -42.80 -12.44 -10.76
N LEU A 15 -43.02 -12.41 -9.44
CA LEU A 15 -44.32 -12.67 -8.83
C LEU A 15 -45.38 -11.65 -9.25
N ALA A 16 -45.04 -10.36 -9.26
CA ALA A 16 -45.95 -9.31 -9.67
C ALA A 16 -46.35 -9.44 -11.16
N VAL A 17 -45.39 -9.72 -12.04
CA VAL A 17 -45.64 -9.89 -13.49
C VAL A 17 -46.46 -11.15 -13.75
N THR A 18 -46.21 -12.25 -13.04
CA THR A 18 -46.99 -13.49 -13.20
C THR A 18 -48.42 -13.35 -12.65
N LEU A 19 -48.62 -12.71 -11.50
CA LEU A 19 -49.95 -12.41 -10.96
C LEU A 19 -50.74 -11.47 -11.88
N TYR A 20 -50.10 -10.42 -12.38
CA TYR A 20 -50.73 -9.48 -13.29
C TYR A 20 -51.06 -10.13 -14.64
N GLY A 21 -50.12 -10.89 -15.22
CA GLY A 21 -50.32 -11.61 -16.47
C GLY A 21 -51.44 -12.64 -16.39
N THR A 22 -51.52 -13.39 -15.29
CA THR A 22 -52.62 -14.36 -15.07
C THR A 22 -53.97 -13.68 -14.84
N ALA A 23 -54.01 -12.54 -14.13
CA ALA A 23 -55.23 -11.76 -13.95
C ALA A 23 -55.74 -11.15 -15.26
N VAL A 24 -54.85 -10.59 -16.09
CA VAL A 24 -55.20 -10.04 -17.40
C VAL A 24 -55.64 -11.16 -18.35
N PHE A 25 -54.94 -12.30 -18.36
CA PHE A 25 -55.31 -13.46 -19.18
C PHE A 25 -56.68 -14.01 -18.79
N TYR A 26 -56.98 -14.11 -17.48
CA TYR A 26 -58.29 -14.50 -16.99
C TYR A 26 -59.38 -13.50 -17.41
N PHE A 27 -59.13 -12.19 -17.30
CA PHE A 27 -60.08 -11.16 -17.69
C PHE A 27 -60.40 -11.20 -19.20
N VAL A 28 -59.36 -11.30 -20.04
CA VAL A 28 -59.48 -11.36 -21.50
C VAL A 28 -60.23 -12.62 -21.97
N THR A 29 -59.93 -13.78 -21.37
CA THR A 29 -60.55 -15.06 -21.78
C THR A 29 -61.95 -15.28 -21.21
N LYS A 30 -62.19 -14.98 -19.93
CA LYS A 30 -63.49 -15.25 -19.27
C LYS A 30 -64.49 -14.10 -19.36
N VAL A 31 -64.04 -12.85 -19.29
CA VAL A 31 -64.95 -11.69 -19.25
C VAL A 31 -65.24 -11.16 -20.64
N LEU A 32 -64.22 -11.04 -21.50
CA LEU A 32 -64.36 -10.51 -22.86
C LEU A 32 -64.68 -11.57 -23.93
N LYS A 33 -64.59 -12.88 -23.60
CA LYS A 33 -64.90 -14.01 -24.51
C LYS A 33 -64.20 -13.94 -25.88
N ILE A 34 -62.96 -13.45 -25.90
CA ILE A 34 -62.19 -13.30 -27.13
C ILE A 34 -61.79 -14.69 -27.68
N THR A 35 -62.03 -14.92 -28.97
CA THR A 35 -61.78 -16.21 -29.69
C THR A 35 -60.36 -16.32 -30.28
N GLY A 36 -60.00 -17.54 -30.73
CA GLY A 36 -58.62 -18.02 -30.97
C GLY A 36 -57.62 -17.10 -31.69
N ASP A 37 -58.01 -16.38 -32.76
CA ASP A 37 -57.06 -15.54 -33.52
C ASP A 37 -56.59 -14.30 -32.73
N ASP A 38 -57.47 -13.67 -31.96
CA ASP A 38 -57.13 -12.53 -31.11
C ASP A 38 -56.34 -12.96 -29.86
N LEU A 39 -56.55 -14.20 -29.41
CA LEU A 39 -55.76 -14.80 -28.33
C LEU A 39 -54.32 -15.04 -28.77
N ASP A 40 -54.11 -15.54 -29.99
CA ASP A 40 -52.77 -15.76 -30.55
C ASP A 40 -52.04 -14.43 -30.78
N ALA A 41 -52.74 -13.37 -31.23
CA ALA A 41 -52.17 -12.03 -31.33
C ALA A 41 -51.76 -11.46 -29.97
N PHE A 42 -52.56 -11.67 -28.92
CA PHE A 42 -52.26 -11.25 -27.55
C PHE A 42 -51.07 -12.03 -26.96
N VAL A 43 -51.01 -13.35 -27.18
CA VAL A 43 -49.87 -14.19 -26.78
C VAL A 43 -48.61 -13.77 -27.52
N GLY A 44 -48.69 -13.43 -28.81
CA GLY A 44 -47.60 -12.86 -29.58
C GLY A 44 -47.09 -11.54 -29.00
N LEU A 45 -47.99 -10.64 -28.62
CA LEU A 45 -47.65 -9.36 -27.97
C LEU A 45 -46.95 -9.59 -26.61
N LEU A 46 -47.45 -10.52 -25.80
CA LEU A 46 -46.82 -10.92 -24.54
C LEU A 46 -45.44 -11.55 -24.76
N GLY A 47 -45.27 -12.36 -25.81
CA GLY A 47 -43.99 -12.95 -26.19
C GLY A 47 -42.93 -11.91 -26.58
N VAL A 48 -43.33 -10.88 -27.34
CA VAL A 48 -42.46 -9.74 -27.67
C VAL A 48 -42.13 -8.94 -26.42
N GLY A 49 -43.12 -8.66 -25.57
CA GLY A 49 -42.91 -7.98 -24.29
C GLY A 49 -41.97 -8.73 -23.35
N ALA A 50 -42.11 -10.06 -23.25
CA ALA A 50 -41.23 -10.92 -22.48
C ALA A 50 -39.79 -10.91 -23.02
N THR A 51 -39.62 -10.88 -24.34
CA THR A 51 -38.29 -10.81 -24.98
C THR A 51 -37.61 -9.47 -24.68
N LEU A 52 -38.35 -8.35 -24.80
CA LEU A 52 -37.82 -7.02 -24.48
C LEU A 52 -37.46 -6.89 -22.99
N PHE A 53 -38.33 -7.40 -22.10
CA PHE A 53 -38.07 -7.43 -20.67
C PHE A 53 -36.87 -8.31 -20.31
N GLY A 54 -36.76 -9.50 -20.93
CA GLY A 54 -35.62 -10.39 -20.78
C GLY A 54 -34.31 -9.73 -21.23
N GLY A 55 -34.33 -9.02 -22.37
CA GLY A 55 -33.19 -8.23 -22.84
C GLY A 55 -32.80 -7.11 -21.88
N TYR A 56 -33.78 -6.35 -21.37
CA TYR A 56 -33.55 -5.31 -20.37
C TYR A 56 -32.94 -5.87 -19.08
N MET A 57 -33.51 -6.96 -18.54
CA MET A 57 -33.00 -7.62 -17.34
C MET A 57 -31.60 -8.19 -17.54
N ALA A 58 -31.30 -8.73 -18.73
CA ALA A 58 -29.96 -9.22 -19.05
C ALA A 58 -28.92 -8.08 -19.04
N ILE A 59 -29.24 -6.92 -19.62
CA ILE A 59 -28.38 -5.73 -19.59
C ILE A 59 -28.18 -5.27 -18.14
N TYR A 60 -29.25 -5.23 -17.35
CA TYR A 60 -29.19 -4.82 -15.94
C TYR A 60 -28.33 -5.78 -15.10
N LEU A 61 -28.53 -7.09 -15.23
CA LEU A 61 -27.72 -8.09 -14.52
C LEU A 61 -26.26 -8.07 -14.97
N PHE A 62 -26.00 -7.83 -16.25
CA PHE A 62 -24.63 -7.78 -16.78
C PHE A 62 -23.88 -6.53 -16.30
N THR A 63 -24.57 -5.39 -16.21
CA THR A 63 -23.99 -4.15 -15.67
C THR A 63 -23.69 -4.29 -14.18
N ASP A 64 -24.62 -4.80 -13.37
CA ASP A 64 -24.42 -5.07 -11.94
C ASP A 64 -23.28 -6.09 -11.70
N TRP A 65 -23.24 -7.17 -12.49
CA TRP A 65 -22.15 -8.14 -12.43
C TRP A 65 -20.79 -7.52 -12.77
N ARG A 66 -20.73 -6.65 -13.79
CA ARG A 66 -19.50 -5.97 -14.20
C ARG A 66 -19.00 -5.03 -13.09
N GLU A 67 -19.89 -4.25 -12.49
CA GLU A 67 -19.55 -3.37 -11.37
C GLU A 67 -19.04 -4.17 -10.17
N GLN A 68 -19.72 -5.27 -9.81
CA GLN A 68 -19.27 -6.14 -8.73
C GLN A 68 -17.87 -6.74 -9.01
N LYS A 69 -17.62 -7.19 -10.25
CA LYS A 69 -16.32 -7.74 -10.63
C LYS A 69 -15.21 -6.71 -10.64
N GLN A 70 -15.50 -5.50 -11.08
CA GLN A 70 -14.56 -4.39 -11.02
C GLN A 70 -14.19 -4.07 -9.57
N PHE A 71 -15.17 -4.01 -8.67
CA PHE A 71 -14.94 -3.81 -7.24
C PHE A 71 -14.07 -4.91 -6.61
N GLU A 72 -14.36 -6.18 -6.90
CA GLU A 72 -13.55 -7.31 -6.39
C GLU A 72 -12.08 -7.18 -6.82
N LEU A 73 -11.83 -6.76 -8.07
CA LEU A 73 -10.48 -6.53 -8.59
C LEU A 73 -9.81 -5.31 -7.94
N GLU A 74 -10.51 -4.19 -7.80
CA GLU A 74 -9.99 -2.99 -7.12
C GLU A 74 -9.56 -3.31 -5.69
N LYS A 75 -10.40 -4.04 -4.95
CA LYS A 75 -10.09 -4.48 -3.60
C LYS A 75 -8.87 -5.40 -3.55
N GLU A 76 -8.79 -6.39 -4.43
CA GLU A 76 -7.63 -7.29 -4.51
C GLU A 76 -6.32 -6.50 -4.72
N LYS A 77 -6.37 -5.43 -5.54
CA LYS A 77 -5.22 -4.56 -5.76
C LYS A 77 -4.86 -3.76 -4.52
N LEU A 78 -5.84 -3.13 -3.86
CA LEU A 78 -5.61 -2.37 -2.64
C LEU A 78 -5.04 -3.26 -1.50
N ASP A 79 -5.52 -4.50 -1.38
CA ASP A 79 -5.00 -5.45 -0.38
C ASP A 79 -3.52 -5.78 -0.62
N LYS A 80 -3.12 -6.01 -1.88
CA LYS A 80 -1.70 -6.24 -2.26
C LYS A 80 -0.82 -5.02 -2.02
N ILE A 81 -1.33 -3.83 -2.33
CA ILE A 81 -0.64 -2.57 -2.06
C ILE A 81 -0.43 -2.42 -0.55
N LEU A 82 -1.45 -2.69 0.27
CA LEU A 82 -1.36 -2.65 1.73
C LEU A 82 -0.37 -3.65 2.29
N GLU A 83 -0.29 -4.86 1.74
CA GLU A 83 0.70 -5.87 2.15
C GLU A 83 2.13 -5.35 1.95
N ASN A 84 2.42 -4.79 0.78
CA ASN A 84 3.72 -4.21 0.46
C ASN A 84 4.03 -2.98 1.32
N LEU A 85 3.05 -2.09 1.52
CA LEU A 85 3.19 -0.94 2.41
C LEU A 85 3.48 -1.36 3.86
N GLY A 86 2.83 -2.41 4.35
CA GLY A 86 3.06 -2.94 5.70
C GLY A 86 4.47 -3.49 5.90
N GLN A 87 5.01 -4.18 4.89
CA GLN A 87 6.41 -4.62 4.89
C GLN A 87 7.37 -3.43 4.93
N LEU A 88 7.18 -2.46 4.03
CA LEU A 88 8.01 -1.25 3.96
C LEU A 88 7.95 -0.40 5.25
N HIS A 89 6.75 -0.25 5.82
CA HIS A 89 6.55 0.44 7.09
C HIS A 89 7.31 -0.26 8.23
N THR A 90 7.28 -1.60 8.28
CA THR A 90 8.02 -2.37 9.27
C THR A 90 9.53 -2.13 9.18
N ASP A 91 10.08 -2.12 7.96
CA ASP A 91 11.49 -1.83 7.73
C ASP A 91 11.88 -0.40 8.15
N ILE A 92 11.02 0.59 7.85
CA ILE A 92 11.22 1.97 8.28
C ILE A 92 11.17 2.13 9.80
N VAL A 93 10.25 1.45 10.49
CA VAL A 93 10.17 1.47 11.96
C VAL A 93 11.45 0.90 12.57
N PHE A 94 11.95 -0.20 12.01
CA PHE A 94 13.22 -0.77 12.46
C PHE A 94 14.40 0.16 12.20
N LEU A 95 14.48 0.76 11.01
CA LEU A 95 15.53 1.72 10.67
C LEU A 95 15.50 2.94 11.62
N ARG A 96 14.31 3.46 11.92
CA ARG A 96 14.14 4.55 12.89
C ARG A 96 14.66 4.17 14.27
N SER A 97 14.36 2.96 14.73
CA SER A 97 14.87 2.44 16.00
C SER A 97 16.40 2.36 15.97
N ASP A 98 16.99 1.85 14.89
CA ASP A 98 18.44 1.78 14.72
C ASP A 98 19.08 3.17 14.77
N VAL A 99 18.52 4.14 14.05
CA VAL A 99 18.98 5.54 14.06
C VAL A 99 18.90 6.16 15.46
N MET A 100 17.83 5.90 16.21
CA MET A 100 17.72 6.37 17.60
C MET A 100 18.78 5.76 18.51
N VAL A 101 19.10 4.48 18.33
CA VAL A 101 20.17 3.82 19.08
C VAL A 101 21.54 4.38 18.68
N LEU A 102 21.80 4.58 17.38
CA LEU A 102 23.05 5.17 16.90
C LEU A 102 23.25 6.60 17.40
N ASN A 103 22.19 7.40 17.51
CA ASN A 103 22.25 8.72 18.13
C ASN A 103 22.68 8.63 19.60
N LYS A 104 22.26 7.59 20.35
CA LYS A 104 22.75 7.35 21.72
C LYS A 104 24.18 6.83 21.76
N VAL A 105 24.60 6.01 20.80
CA VAL A 105 26.01 5.59 20.66
C VAL A 105 26.94 6.79 20.45
N SER A 106 26.42 7.87 19.84
CA SER A 106 27.16 9.12 19.71
C SER A 106 27.45 9.81 21.06
N GLU A 107 26.70 9.43 22.12
CA GLU A 107 26.75 10.00 23.46
C GLU A 107 27.43 9.04 24.47
N ASP A 108 27.16 7.73 24.37
CA ASP A 108 27.70 6.67 25.24
C ASP A 108 28.26 5.48 24.42
N PHE A 109 29.49 5.04 24.71
CA PHE A 109 30.15 3.90 24.04
C PHE A 109 29.37 2.58 24.27
N THR A 110 28.41 2.28 23.41
CA THR A 110 27.51 1.12 23.56
C THR A 110 27.58 0.16 22.37
N TYR A 111 27.28 -1.13 22.62
CA TYR A 111 27.41 -2.23 21.66
C TYR A 111 26.03 -2.75 21.22
N TYR A 112 25.70 -2.57 19.93
CA TYR A 112 24.49 -3.12 19.31
C TYR A 112 24.81 -3.77 17.96
N PRO A 113 25.22 -5.05 17.92
CA PRO A 113 25.73 -5.69 16.70
C PRO A 113 24.67 -5.86 15.62
N LYS A 114 23.40 -6.00 16.01
CA LYS A 114 22.26 -6.17 15.09
C LYS A 114 22.08 -5.02 14.09
N ILE A 115 22.58 -3.83 14.40
CA ILE A 115 22.50 -2.66 13.50
C ILE A 115 23.51 -2.78 12.34
N ALA A 116 24.63 -3.47 12.56
CA ALA A 116 25.66 -3.68 11.53
C ALA A 116 25.35 -4.87 10.59
N GLU A 117 24.37 -5.69 10.96
CA GLU A 117 23.85 -6.74 10.09
C GLU A 117 23.11 -6.10 8.92
N LYS A 118 23.37 -6.63 7.71
CA LYS A 118 22.74 -6.14 6.49
C LYS A 118 21.28 -6.61 6.49
N ARG A 119 20.39 -5.81 7.08
CA ARG A 119 19.01 -5.74 6.57
C ARG A 119 19.13 -5.21 5.15
N ASN A 120 19.02 -6.10 4.18
CA ASN A 120 18.97 -5.76 2.76
C ASN A 120 17.51 -5.93 2.33
N PRO A 121 16.59 -5.05 2.78
CA PRO A 121 15.25 -5.09 2.23
C PRO A 121 15.40 -4.92 0.73
N GLU A 122 14.78 -5.80 -0.07
CA GLU A 122 14.76 -5.66 -1.53
C GLU A 122 13.82 -4.51 -1.89
N ILE A 123 14.10 -3.29 -1.39
CA ILE A 123 13.25 -2.09 -1.50
C ILE A 123 12.92 -1.81 -2.95
N ASN A 124 13.88 -1.97 -3.86
CA ASN A 124 13.66 -1.80 -5.30
C ASN A 124 12.60 -2.76 -5.84
N LYS A 125 12.61 -4.01 -5.39
CA LYS A 125 11.63 -5.02 -5.81
C LYS A 125 10.26 -4.72 -5.20
N LEU A 126 10.23 -4.38 -3.92
CA LEU A 126 9.00 -4.05 -3.20
C LEU A 126 8.32 -2.81 -3.79
N LEU A 127 9.09 -1.75 -4.06
CA LEU A 127 8.61 -0.54 -4.73
C LEU A 127 8.09 -0.87 -6.14
N PHE A 128 8.81 -1.69 -6.91
CA PHE A 128 8.39 -2.10 -8.25
C PHE A 128 7.09 -2.92 -8.25
N GLU A 129 6.97 -3.92 -7.37
CA GLU A 129 5.78 -4.75 -7.23
C GLU A 129 4.58 -3.91 -6.79
N MET A 130 4.78 -3.00 -5.83
CA MET A 130 3.78 -2.04 -5.39
C MET A 130 3.33 -1.12 -6.53
N PHE A 131 4.27 -0.54 -7.30
CA PHE A 131 3.93 0.34 -8.42
C PHE A 131 3.08 -0.34 -9.49
N LYS A 132 3.38 -1.61 -9.78
CA LYS A 132 2.59 -2.41 -10.73
C LYS A 132 1.12 -2.49 -10.30
N ASP A 133 0.85 -2.82 -9.05
CA ASP A 133 -0.52 -2.93 -8.56
C ASP A 133 -1.20 -1.56 -8.42
N ILE A 134 -0.46 -0.50 -8.07
CA ILE A 134 -0.95 0.90 -8.07
C ILE A 134 -1.39 1.33 -9.47
N LYS A 135 -0.60 1.03 -10.50
CA LYS A 135 -0.95 1.39 -11.88
C LYS A 135 -2.21 0.67 -12.35
N ILE A 136 -2.37 -0.60 -11.99
CA ILE A 136 -3.60 -1.34 -12.31
C ILE A 136 -4.79 -0.72 -11.57
N TYR A 137 -4.63 -0.41 -10.28
CA TYR A 137 -5.68 0.23 -9.48
C TYR A 137 -6.08 1.60 -10.05
N SER A 138 -5.13 2.47 -10.39
CA SER A 138 -5.42 3.80 -10.97
C SER A 138 -6.27 3.68 -12.25
N VAL A 139 -5.95 2.72 -13.14
CA VAL A 139 -6.73 2.49 -14.36
C VAL A 139 -8.14 1.98 -14.06
N LEU A 140 -8.31 1.13 -13.05
CA LEU A 140 -9.63 0.60 -12.64
C LEU A 140 -10.49 1.69 -11.99
N ALA A 141 -9.93 2.43 -11.04
CA ALA A 141 -10.64 3.46 -10.27
C ALA A 141 -10.77 4.81 -11.00
N GLY A 142 -9.99 5.03 -12.07
CA GLY A 142 -9.92 6.31 -12.77
C GLY A 142 -9.34 7.45 -11.93
N ASN A 143 -8.45 7.16 -10.98
CA ASN A 143 -7.83 8.14 -10.10
C ASN A 143 -6.31 7.90 -9.95
N ASP A 144 -5.51 8.94 -10.21
CA ASP A 144 -4.05 8.92 -10.11
C ASP A 144 -3.50 9.33 -8.74
N GLU A 145 -4.33 9.67 -7.77
CA GLU A 145 -3.91 10.10 -6.42
C GLU A 145 -2.93 9.12 -5.75
N LEU A 146 -3.16 7.81 -5.90
CA LEU A 146 -2.28 6.77 -5.36
C LEU A 146 -0.91 6.72 -6.07
N VAL A 147 -0.87 7.10 -7.36
CA VAL A 147 0.37 7.22 -8.14
C VAL A 147 1.18 8.40 -7.63
N ASP A 148 0.53 9.53 -7.32
CA ASP A 148 1.19 10.72 -6.81
C ASP A 148 1.80 10.48 -5.42
N MET A 149 1.05 9.82 -4.52
CA MET A 149 1.56 9.39 -3.21
C MET A 149 2.78 8.46 -3.35
N TYR A 150 2.71 7.47 -4.25
CA TYR A 150 3.82 6.56 -4.53
C TYR A 150 5.08 7.30 -5.00
N ASN A 151 4.94 8.26 -5.93
CA ASN A 151 6.07 9.00 -6.47
C ASN A 151 6.82 9.79 -5.39
N ILE A 152 6.11 10.24 -4.35
CA ILE A 152 6.72 10.91 -3.20
C ILE A 152 7.50 9.87 -2.37
N ILE A 153 6.86 8.76 -2.01
CA ILE A 153 7.45 7.68 -1.21
C ILE A 153 8.71 7.12 -1.88
N GLU A 154 8.63 6.75 -3.16
CA GLU A 154 9.74 6.17 -3.92
C GLU A 154 10.99 7.05 -3.84
N LYS A 155 10.84 8.35 -4.12
CA LYS A 155 11.97 9.29 -4.12
C LYS A 155 12.60 9.46 -2.73
N ILE A 156 11.81 9.39 -1.66
CA ILE A 156 12.34 9.50 -0.30
C ILE A 156 12.97 8.17 0.14
N CYS A 157 12.35 7.02 -0.20
CA CYS A 157 12.90 5.70 0.06
C CYS A 157 14.29 5.50 -0.57
N PHE A 158 14.52 5.98 -1.79
CA PHE A 158 15.85 5.92 -2.42
C PHE A 158 16.91 6.72 -1.65
N LEU A 159 16.53 7.81 -0.99
CA LEU A 159 17.45 8.61 -0.18
C LEU A 159 17.72 7.91 1.16
N VAL A 160 16.69 7.33 1.76
CA VAL A 160 16.77 6.66 3.07
C VAL A 160 17.50 5.33 3.00
N PHE A 161 17.17 4.47 2.04
CA PHE A 161 17.75 3.13 1.86
C PHE A 161 18.93 3.08 0.87
N GLY A 162 19.42 4.25 0.45
CA GLY A 162 20.49 4.39 -0.52
C GLY A 162 21.88 4.53 0.11
N LEU A 163 22.71 5.33 -0.56
CA LEU A 163 24.12 5.56 -0.19
C LEU A 163 24.32 6.00 1.26
N GLN A 164 23.37 6.74 1.83
CA GLN A 164 23.50 7.26 3.19
C GLN A 164 23.40 6.14 4.25
N GLU A 165 22.46 5.21 4.09
CA GLU A 165 22.32 4.07 4.99
C GLU A 165 23.56 3.17 4.92
N ASP A 166 24.03 2.90 3.71
CA ASP A 166 25.25 2.11 3.49
C ASP A 166 26.46 2.76 4.18
N PHE A 167 26.58 4.09 4.11
CA PHE A 167 27.65 4.83 4.77
C PHE A 167 27.55 4.75 6.30
N ILE A 168 26.36 4.97 6.86
CA ILE A 168 26.10 4.87 8.31
C ILE A 168 26.41 3.47 8.82
N LYS A 169 25.90 2.42 8.14
CA LYS A 169 26.15 1.02 8.50
C LYS A 169 27.62 0.65 8.41
N LYS A 170 28.33 1.14 7.38
CA LYS A 170 29.77 0.92 7.22
C LYS A 170 30.57 1.56 8.34
N GLU A 171 30.30 2.83 8.66
CA GLU A 171 30.97 3.52 9.77
C GLU A 171 30.69 2.83 11.11
N TYR A 172 29.46 2.38 11.32
CA TYR A 172 29.11 1.64 12.52
C TYR A 172 29.78 0.26 12.60
N ARG A 173 29.93 -0.45 11.48
CA ARG A 173 30.69 -1.69 11.43
C ARG A 173 32.17 -1.45 11.77
N ASN A 174 32.78 -0.40 11.22
CA ASN A 174 34.15 -0.03 11.54
C ASN A 174 34.31 0.31 13.04
N TYR A 175 33.32 1.00 13.62
CA TYR A 175 33.25 1.26 15.06
C TYR A 175 33.24 -0.05 15.86
N LEU A 176 32.36 -1.00 15.53
CA LEU A 176 32.29 -2.29 16.22
C LEU A 176 33.57 -3.11 16.09
N GLU A 177 34.18 -3.15 14.90
CA GLU A 177 35.46 -3.82 14.67
C GLU A 177 36.59 -3.18 15.49
N CYS A 178 36.62 -1.85 15.60
CA CYS A 178 37.59 -1.14 16.42
C CYS A 178 37.37 -1.41 17.91
N LEU A 179 36.12 -1.59 18.33
CA LEU A 179 35.76 -1.82 19.73
C LEU A 179 36.12 -3.25 20.18
N TYR A 180 36.00 -4.26 19.30
CA TYR A 180 36.11 -5.68 19.65
C TYR A 180 36.96 -6.56 18.72
N ARG A 181 37.96 -6.00 18.00
CA ARG A 181 38.84 -6.62 16.98
C ARG A 181 39.42 -8.04 17.22
N GLU A 182 39.23 -8.67 18.38
CA GLU A 182 39.79 -9.99 18.73
C GLU A 182 38.80 -11.02 19.32
N LYS A 183 37.50 -10.73 19.52
CA LYS A 183 36.56 -11.77 20.02
C LYS A 183 35.15 -11.62 19.47
N ILE A 184 34.93 -12.14 18.26
CA ILE A 184 33.57 -12.51 17.79
C ILE A 184 33.20 -13.94 18.25
N GLU A 185 34.13 -14.71 18.84
CA GLU A 185 33.90 -16.13 19.15
C GLU A 185 33.35 -16.47 20.54
N ASP A 186 33.35 -15.58 21.54
CA ASP A 186 32.87 -15.96 22.87
C ASP A 186 31.45 -15.46 23.18
N LYS A 187 30.54 -16.43 23.12
CA LYS A 187 29.16 -16.41 23.57
C LYS A 187 29.06 -16.14 25.08
N ASP A 188 28.96 -14.89 25.51
CA ASP A 188 28.20 -14.58 26.74
C ASP A 188 27.75 -13.12 26.77
N ASN A 189 26.43 -12.91 26.64
CA ASN A 189 25.78 -11.58 26.56
C ASN A 189 25.61 -10.91 27.93
N SER A 190 26.45 -11.21 28.92
CA SER A 190 26.18 -10.88 30.33
C SER A 190 27.25 -10.04 31.04
N ILE A 191 28.26 -9.52 30.34
CA ILE A 191 29.35 -8.77 30.99
C ILE A 191 29.41 -7.33 30.48
N ASP A 192 29.19 -6.40 31.41
CA ASP A 192 29.44 -4.97 31.27
C ASP A 192 30.96 -4.75 31.15
N TYR A 193 31.48 -4.75 29.92
CA TYR A 193 32.91 -4.73 29.61
C TYR A 193 33.47 -3.30 29.76
N ASN A 194 33.90 -2.93 30.97
CA ASN A 194 34.63 -1.68 31.18
C ASN A 194 36.11 -1.86 30.78
N ARG A 195 36.42 -1.71 29.48
CA ARG A 195 37.77 -1.91 28.92
C ARG A 195 38.61 -0.64 29.03
N ALA A 196 39.85 -0.78 29.52
CA ALA A 196 40.85 0.27 29.44
C ALA A 196 41.47 0.33 28.03
N TYR A 197 40.90 1.17 27.16
CA TYR A 197 41.41 1.38 25.79
C TYR A 197 42.75 2.14 25.79
N LYS A 198 43.67 1.77 24.89
CA LYS A 198 44.90 2.55 24.63
C LYS A 198 44.53 3.89 23.99
N MET A 199 45.35 4.92 24.19
CA MET A 199 45.06 6.28 23.68
C MET A 199 44.79 6.32 22.16
N GLY A 200 45.55 5.56 21.37
CA GLY A 200 45.33 5.45 19.92
C GLY A 200 44.01 4.76 19.54
N GLU A 201 43.51 3.85 20.36
CA GLU A 201 42.21 3.19 20.16
C GLU A 201 41.07 4.11 20.58
N LYS A 202 41.23 4.86 21.69
CA LYS A 202 40.28 5.90 22.11
C LYS A 202 40.11 6.98 21.05
N LEU A 203 41.21 7.42 20.44
CA LEU A 203 41.18 8.40 19.34
C LEU A 203 40.43 7.87 18.11
N LYS A 204 40.65 6.60 17.73
CA LYS A 204 39.93 5.98 16.61
C LYS A 204 38.44 5.80 16.91
N LEU A 205 38.09 5.27 18.07
CA LEU A 205 36.69 5.13 18.50
C LEU A 205 35.99 6.49 18.54
N GLY A 206 36.65 7.52 19.07
CA GLY A 206 36.16 8.89 19.05
C GLY A 206 35.93 9.41 17.63
N SER A 207 36.82 9.10 16.67
CA SER A 207 36.63 9.51 15.27
C SER A 207 35.42 8.84 14.61
N TYR A 208 35.15 7.56 14.87
CA TYR A 208 33.98 6.86 14.33
C TYR A 208 32.67 7.37 14.94
N ILE A 209 32.65 7.61 16.25
CA ILE A 209 31.51 8.22 16.96
C ILE A 209 31.21 9.62 16.40
N LEU A 210 32.27 10.42 16.18
CA LEU A 210 32.13 11.76 15.65
C LEU A 210 31.63 11.74 14.19
N MET A 211 32.15 10.83 13.36
CA MET A 211 31.66 10.62 11.99
C MET A 211 30.20 10.16 11.96
N LEU A 212 29.80 9.20 12.80
CA LEU A 212 28.40 8.78 12.95
C LEU A 212 27.52 9.95 13.37
N GLY A 213 27.93 10.71 14.38
CA GLY A 213 27.21 11.90 14.85
C GLY A 213 27.05 12.95 13.75
N ILE A 214 28.11 13.22 12.97
CA ILE A 214 28.04 14.12 11.81
C ILE A 214 27.06 13.57 10.79
N ASN A 215 27.13 12.30 10.38
CA ASN A 215 26.27 11.76 9.32
C ASN A 215 24.79 11.68 9.71
N LEU A 216 24.50 11.49 11.00
CA LEU A 216 23.13 11.45 11.51
C LEU A 216 22.54 12.85 11.68
N LYS A 217 23.35 13.83 12.11
CA LYS A 217 22.92 15.22 12.37
C LYS A 217 23.11 16.15 11.16
N ALA A 218 23.89 15.74 10.16
CA ALA A 218 24.07 16.49 8.92
C ALA A 218 22.72 16.57 8.21
N LYS A 219 22.39 17.78 7.75
CA LYS A 219 21.23 17.98 6.90
C LYS A 219 21.58 17.51 5.50
N LEU A 220 20.82 16.53 5.02
CA LEU A 220 20.90 16.01 3.68
C LEU A 220 19.98 16.85 2.80
N THR A 221 20.58 17.53 1.82
CA THR A 221 19.83 18.34 0.89
C THR A 221 19.33 17.47 -0.26
N ARG A 222 18.01 17.47 -0.46
CA ARG A 222 17.35 16.89 -1.63
C ARG A 222 16.91 18.04 -2.54
N LYS A 223 17.27 17.93 -3.81
CA LYS A 223 16.83 18.84 -4.87
C LYS A 223 16.01 18.06 -5.89
N ILE A 224 14.82 18.55 -6.22
CA ILE A 224 14.06 18.10 -7.38
C ILE A 224 14.32 19.10 -8.49
N ILE A 225 14.82 18.60 -9.60
CA ILE A 225 15.19 19.39 -10.78
C ILE A 225 14.16 19.08 -11.87
N ASP A 226 13.67 20.10 -12.57
CA ASP A 226 12.81 19.90 -13.75
C ASP A 226 13.62 19.39 -14.95
N GLN A 227 12.92 19.16 -16.06
CA GLN A 227 13.54 18.74 -17.33
C GLN A 227 14.45 19.82 -17.93
N GLU A 228 14.37 21.05 -17.45
CA GLU A 228 15.10 22.23 -17.93
C GLU A 228 16.32 22.55 -17.05
N GLY A 229 16.53 21.81 -15.95
CA GLY A 229 17.65 21.99 -15.04
C GLY A 229 17.36 22.96 -13.88
N ASN A 230 16.14 23.48 -13.72
CA ASN A 230 15.77 24.36 -12.63
C ASN A 230 15.41 23.57 -11.37
N ILE A 231 15.81 24.10 -10.22
CA ILE A 231 15.43 23.53 -8.91
C ILE A 231 13.99 23.91 -8.62
N ILE A 232 13.08 22.94 -8.68
CA ILE A 232 11.65 23.13 -8.38
C ILE A 232 11.37 22.98 -6.88
N PHE A 233 12.20 22.19 -6.19
CA PHE A 233 12.04 21.91 -4.77
C PHE A 233 13.41 21.64 -4.15
N GLU A 234 13.70 22.29 -3.03
CA GLU A 234 14.89 22.06 -2.22
C GLU A 234 14.48 21.86 -0.76
N GLU A 235 14.88 20.74 -0.19
CA GLU A 235 14.59 20.38 1.19
C GLU A 235 15.87 19.91 1.86
N SER A 236 16.08 20.31 3.12
CA SER A 236 17.29 19.98 3.87
C SER A 236 16.89 19.47 5.26
N LEU A 237 16.89 18.15 5.39
CA LEU A 237 16.46 17.41 6.59
C LEU A 237 17.59 16.49 7.04
N THR A 238 17.65 16.22 8.34
CA THR A 238 18.49 15.17 8.93
C THR A 238 18.05 13.79 8.47
N TYR A 239 18.93 12.79 8.63
CA TYR A 239 18.59 11.42 8.25
C TYR A 239 17.36 10.89 9.02
N LEU A 240 17.25 11.20 10.32
CA LEU A 240 16.09 10.83 11.13
C LEU A 240 14.80 11.51 10.64
N GLU A 241 14.85 12.79 10.29
CA GLU A 241 13.69 13.52 9.74
C GLU A 241 13.24 12.93 8.40
N TYR A 242 14.15 12.45 7.54
CA TYR A 242 13.75 11.72 6.34
C TYR A 242 13.11 10.37 6.65
N VAL A 243 13.63 9.62 7.62
CA VAL A 243 13.02 8.35 8.07
C VAL A 243 11.61 8.58 8.61
N ASP A 244 11.43 9.61 9.45
CA ASP A 244 10.12 10.01 9.97
C ASP A 244 9.18 10.45 8.83
N LYS A 245 9.69 11.23 7.87
CA LYS A 245 8.90 11.67 6.72
C LYS A 245 8.44 10.50 5.84
N VAL A 246 9.29 9.50 5.57
CA VAL A 246 8.84 8.29 4.84
C VAL A 246 7.73 7.60 5.60
N ARG A 247 7.89 7.45 6.93
CA ARG A 247 6.87 6.82 7.77
C ARG A 247 5.53 7.53 7.68
N ASP A 248 5.51 8.85 7.81
CA ASP A 248 4.27 9.64 7.75
C ASP A 248 3.56 9.49 6.39
N ASN A 249 4.33 9.47 5.29
CA ASN A 249 3.76 9.26 3.95
C ASN A 249 3.24 7.82 3.75
N LEU A 250 3.90 6.83 4.36
CA LEU A 250 3.41 5.45 4.33
C LEU A 250 2.11 5.31 5.13
N ASP A 251 2.03 5.93 6.30
CA ASP A 251 0.83 5.94 7.14
C ASP A 251 -0.36 6.58 6.40
N GLU A 252 -0.13 7.72 5.73
CA GLU A 252 -1.14 8.40 4.89
C GLU A 252 -1.62 7.50 3.74
N MET A 253 -0.69 6.86 3.02
CA MET A 253 -1.05 5.98 1.90
C MET A 253 -1.77 4.71 2.36
N MET A 254 -1.37 4.14 3.51
CA MET A 254 -2.06 3.01 4.13
C MET A 254 -3.48 3.40 4.57
N GLU A 255 -3.65 4.59 5.15
CA GLU A 255 -4.97 5.10 5.52
C GLU A 255 -5.85 5.31 4.28
N TYR A 256 -5.31 5.90 3.22
CA TYR A 256 -6.01 6.06 1.95
C TYR A 256 -6.52 4.72 1.41
N CYS A 257 -5.64 3.71 1.33
CA CYS A 257 -6.02 2.37 0.89
C CYS A 257 -7.11 1.75 1.78
N ALA A 258 -6.97 1.86 3.10
CA ALA A 258 -7.94 1.33 4.06
C ALA A 258 -9.31 2.03 3.97
N GLN A 259 -9.34 3.33 3.75
CA GLN A 259 -10.57 4.09 3.55
C GLN A 259 -11.28 3.68 2.26
N LYS A 260 -10.54 3.51 1.15
CA LYS A 260 -11.12 3.05 -0.13
C LYS A 260 -11.65 1.62 -0.08
N ILE A 261 -11.06 0.75 0.75
CA ILE A 261 -11.61 -0.59 1.02
C ILE A 261 -12.89 -0.52 1.86
N LYS A 262 -13.00 0.43 2.81
CA LYS A 262 -14.16 0.56 3.71
C LYS A 262 -15.36 1.31 3.12
N LEU A 263 -15.11 2.29 2.25
CA LEU A 263 -16.14 3.14 1.65
C LEU A 263 -16.97 2.42 0.57
N ASN A 264 -16.52 1.25 0.12
CA ASN A 264 -17.12 0.44 -0.94
C ASN A 264 -17.54 -0.94 -0.41
#